data_AF-A0A089PAZ3-F1
#
_entry.id   AF-A0A089PAZ3-F1
#
_cell.length_a   1.000
_cell.length_b   1.000
_cell.length_c   1.000
_cell.angle_alpha   90.00
_cell.angle_beta   90.00
_cell.angle_gamma   90.00
#
_symmetry.space_group_name_H-M   'P 1'
#
loop_
_entity.id
_entity.type
_entity.pdbx_description
1 polymer ?
#
loop_
_entity_poly.entity_id
_entity_poly.type
_entity_poly.pdbx_seq_one_letter_code
_entity_poly.pdbx_strand_id
1 'polypeptide(L)'
;MPYIIGTSIPEDKVLVQSVAHIYGLGLSQSKNLCKKAGFGSDSRGSHVTFLKGKILEKLAEATPLPLGADLRRFNNDKIRRLYVISTYRGSRHRKGLPVRGQRTHTNAKKRPLLKLNVN
;
A
#
# COMPACT_ATOMS: atom_id res chain seq x y z
N MET A 1 0.15 -22.21 1.38
CA MET A 1 -0.11 -20.75 1.44
C MET A 1 1.17 -19.97 1.18
N PRO A 2 1.34 -19.35 -0.01
CA PRO A 2 2.49 -18.49 -0.29
C PRO A 2 2.39 -17.16 0.46
N TYR A 3 3.51 -16.72 1.01
CA TYR A 3 3.65 -15.43 1.69
C TYR A 3 4.57 -14.56 0.83
N ILE A 4 4.11 -13.34 0.52
CA ILE A 4 4.85 -12.39 -0.33
C ILE A 4 4.82 -11.03 0.37
N ILE A 5 6.00 -10.49 0.72
CA ILE A 5 6.19 -9.12 1.25
C ILE A 5 5.22 -8.79 2.40
N GLY A 6 5.18 -9.64 3.43
CA GLY A 6 4.35 -9.37 4.60
C GLY A 6 2.85 -9.63 4.39
N THR A 7 2.45 -10.23 3.26
CA THR A 7 1.05 -10.55 2.97
C THR A 7 0.87 -12.01 2.58
N SER A 8 -0.14 -12.66 3.16
CA SER A 8 -0.55 -14.02 2.78
C SER A 8 -1.39 -13.95 1.51
N ILE A 9 -1.00 -14.69 0.48
CA ILE A 9 -1.77 -14.79 -0.76
C ILE A 9 -2.75 -15.97 -0.64
N PRO A 10 -4.07 -15.74 -0.80
CA PRO A 10 -5.03 -16.82 -0.82
C PRO A 10 -4.86 -17.69 -2.07
N GLU A 11 -5.06 -19.00 -1.92
CA GLU A 11 -4.76 -19.98 -2.97
C GLU A 11 -5.76 -19.92 -4.14
N ASP A 12 -7.03 -19.61 -3.85
CA ASP A 12 -8.12 -19.61 -4.82
C ASP A 12 -8.14 -18.39 -5.74
N LYS A 13 -7.49 -17.29 -5.33
CA LYS A 13 -7.54 -16.02 -6.07
C LYS A 13 -6.50 -15.97 -7.19
N VAL A 14 -6.82 -15.17 -8.20
CA VAL A 14 -5.88 -14.81 -9.27
C VAL A 14 -4.68 -14.10 -8.66
N LEU A 15 -3.48 -14.53 -9.05
CA LEU A 15 -2.21 -14.05 -8.52
C LEU A 15 -2.07 -12.54 -8.69
N VAL A 16 -2.39 -12.02 -9.88
CA VAL A 16 -2.32 -10.58 -10.20
C VAL A 16 -3.15 -9.74 -9.24
N GLN A 17 -4.37 -10.17 -8.93
CA GLN A 17 -5.25 -9.46 -7.98
C GLN A 17 -4.73 -9.60 -6.55
N SER A 18 -4.21 -10.77 -6.20
CA SER A 18 -3.64 -11.05 -4.88
C SER A 18 -2.42 -10.20 -4.59
N VAL A 19 -1.49 -10.08 -5.55
CA VAL A 19 -0.32 -9.22 -5.45
C VAL A 19 -0.71 -7.74 -5.37
N ALA A 20 -1.80 -7.33 -6.02
CA ALA A 20 -2.32 -5.96 -5.94
C ALA A 20 -2.92 -5.61 -4.55
N HIS A 21 -3.17 -6.59 -3.68
CA HIS A 21 -3.54 -6.32 -2.30
C HIS A 21 -2.34 -5.88 -1.44
N ILE A 22 -1.12 -6.09 -1.92
CA ILE A 22 0.09 -5.58 -1.25
C ILE A 22 0.05 -4.05 -1.28
N TYR A 23 0.20 -3.45 -0.11
CA TYR A 23 0.14 -2.00 0.02
C TYR A 23 1.27 -1.35 -0.78
N GLY A 24 0.90 -0.50 -1.75
CA GLY A 24 1.83 0.15 -2.67
C GLY A 24 1.83 -0.43 -4.09
N LEU A 25 1.33 -1.65 -4.29
CA LEU A 25 1.20 -2.25 -5.62
C LEU A 25 -0.21 -2.03 -6.18
N GLY A 26 -0.28 -1.45 -7.38
CA GLY A 26 -1.51 -1.37 -8.15
C GLY A 26 -1.69 -2.57 -9.09
N LEU A 27 -2.85 -2.62 -9.77
CA LEU A 27 -3.14 -3.67 -10.76
C LEU A 27 -2.13 -3.68 -11.92
N SER A 28 -1.77 -2.49 -12.44
CA SER A 28 -0.81 -2.37 -13.55
C SER A 28 0.58 -2.91 -13.16
N GLN A 29 1.08 -2.51 -11.99
CA GLN A 29 2.36 -2.97 -11.49
C GLN A 29 2.34 -4.47 -11.21
N SER A 30 1.28 -4.98 -10.58
CA SER A 30 1.12 -6.40 -10.30
C SER A 30 1.11 -7.25 -11.56
N LYS A 31 0.42 -6.80 -12.63
CA LYS A 31 0.46 -7.46 -13.94
C LYS A 31 1.89 -7.51 -14.49
N ASN A 32 2.61 -6.40 -14.46
CA ASN A 32 3.98 -6.33 -14.97
C ASN A 32 4.93 -7.23 -14.16
N LEU A 33 4.76 -7.26 -12.85
CA LEU A 33 5.58 -8.06 -11.93
C LEU A 33 5.33 -9.56 -12.13
N CYS A 34 4.06 -9.97 -12.22
CA CYS A 34 3.69 -11.36 -12.52
C CYS A 34 4.23 -11.81 -13.89
N LYS A 35 4.13 -10.96 -14.92
CA LYS A 35 4.70 -11.24 -16.25
C LYS A 35 6.21 -11.42 -16.18
N LYS A 36 6.94 -10.55 -15.48
CA LYS A 36 8.40 -10.66 -15.30
C LYS A 36 8.82 -11.92 -14.56
N ALA A 37 8.01 -12.38 -13.60
CA ALA A 37 8.24 -13.64 -12.90
C ALA A 37 7.80 -14.88 -13.69
N GLY A 38 7.29 -14.73 -14.91
CA GLY A 38 6.88 -15.84 -15.77
C GLY A 38 5.51 -16.43 -15.38
N PHE A 39 4.64 -15.66 -14.74
CA PHE A 39 3.27 -16.06 -14.46
C PHE A 39 2.30 -15.52 -15.54
N GLY A 40 1.40 -16.39 -16.00
CA GLY A 40 0.30 -16.02 -16.89
C GLY A 40 -0.80 -15.22 -16.19
N SER A 41 -1.73 -14.65 -16.97
CA SER A 41 -2.88 -13.87 -16.46
C SER A 41 -3.79 -14.68 -15.54
N ASP A 42 -3.95 -15.97 -15.81
CA ASP A 42 -4.87 -16.87 -15.11
C ASP A 42 -4.20 -17.65 -13.99
N SER A 43 -2.92 -17.34 -13.70
CA SER A 43 -2.20 -17.94 -12.59
C SER A 43 -2.91 -17.63 -11.27
N ARG A 44 -3.02 -18.65 -10.43
CA ARG A 44 -3.62 -18.60 -9.09
C ARG A 44 -2.56 -18.76 -8.02
N GLY A 45 -2.92 -18.40 -6.79
CA GLY A 45 -2.04 -18.57 -5.62
C GLY A 45 -1.57 -20.02 -5.44
N SER A 46 -2.41 -21.01 -5.78
CA SER A 46 -2.06 -22.43 -5.73
C SER A 46 -0.88 -22.83 -6.64
N HIS A 47 -0.69 -22.13 -7.76
CA HIS A 47 0.37 -22.45 -8.73
C HIS A 47 1.74 -21.82 -8.36
N VAL A 48 1.82 -21.11 -7.24
CA VAL A 48 3.05 -20.47 -6.79
C VAL A 48 3.93 -21.47 -6.05
N THR A 49 4.93 -22.00 -6.73
CA THR A 49 6.02 -22.75 -6.08
C THR A 49 6.90 -21.81 -5.26
N PHE A 50 7.50 -22.31 -4.17
CA PHE A 50 8.40 -21.56 -3.29
C PHE A 50 9.50 -20.78 -4.03
N LEU A 51 10.14 -21.38 -5.04
CA LEU A 51 11.18 -20.74 -5.84
C LEU A 51 10.65 -19.53 -6.63
N LYS A 52 9.48 -19.67 -7.28
CA LYS A 52 8.86 -18.57 -8.02
C LYS A 52 8.33 -17.48 -7.10
N GLY A 53 7.87 -17.84 -5.90
CA GLY A 53 7.53 -16.89 -4.84
C GLY A 53 8.72 -16.00 -4.45
N LYS A 54 9.90 -16.60 -4.21
CA LYS A 54 11.13 -15.83 -3.93
C LYS A 54 11.56 -14.94 -5.09
N ILE A 55 11.34 -15.36 -6.34
CA ILE A 55 11.62 -14.53 -7.52
C ILE A 55 10.68 -13.32 -7.55
N LEU A 56 9.39 -13.52 -7.28
CA LEU A 56 8.43 -12.41 -7.17
C LEU A 56 8.83 -11.42 -6.07
N GLU A 57 9.23 -11.90 -4.90
CA GLU A 57 9.69 -11.05 -3.79
C GLU A 57 10.91 -10.22 -4.20
N LYS A 58 11.95 -10.86 -4.76
CA LYS A 58 13.13 -10.15 -5.26
C LYS A 58 12.80 -9.10 -6.32
N LEU A 59 11.89 -9.43 -7.25
CA LEU A 59 11.46 -8.49 -8.29
C LEU A 59 10.68 -7.31 -7.72
N ALA A 60 9.94 -7.53 -6.64
CA ALA A 60 9.21 -6.47 -5.96
C ALA A 60 10.14 -5.58 -5.14
N GLU A 61 11.12 -6.15 -4.42
CA GLU A 61 12.15 -5.41 -3.69
C GLU A 61 13.07 -4.61 -4.63
N ALA A 62 13.34 -5.14 -5.83
CA ALA A 62 14.10 -4.43 -6.85
C ALA A 62 13.35 -3.22 -7.44
N THR A 63 12.04 -3.07 -7.18
CA THR A 63 11.35 -1.85 -7.58
C THR A 63 11.79 -0.67 -6.71
N PRO A 64 11.96 0.53 -7.27
CA PRO A 64 12.44 1.71 -6.53
C PRO A 64 11.40 2.27 -5.53
N LEU A 65 10.27 1.59 -5.35
CA LEU A 65 9.16 2.06 -4.53
C LEU A 65 9.17 1.31 -3.19
N PRO A 66 9.07 2.02 -2.05
CA PRO A 66 8.84 1.35 -0.78
C PRO A 66 7.47 0.66 -0.81
N LEU A 67 7.39 -0.56 -0.29
CA LEU A 67 6.19 -1.39 -0.26
C LEU A 67 5.76 -1.68 1.18
N GLY A 68 4.51 -2.10 1.36
CA GLY A 68 4.03 -2.65 2.61
C GLY A 68 4.15 -1.70 3.80
N ALA A 69 4.85 -2.13 4.85
CA ALA A 69 5.01 -1.39 6.09
C ALA A 69 5.84 -0.11 5.90
N ASP A 70 6.87 -0.15 5.05
CA ASP A 70 7.77 0.98 4.84
C ASP A 70 7.06 2.14 4.16
N LEU A 71 6.19 1.84 3.19
CA LEU A 71 5.35 2.88 2.57
C LEU A 71 4.37 3.50 3.58
N ARG A 72 3.83 2.71 4.51
CA ARG A 72 2.96 3.23 5.58
C ARG A 72 3.74 4.15 6.52
N ARG A 73 4.94 3.74 6.94
CA ARG A 73 5.85 4.55 7.78
C ARG A 73 6.19 5.87 7.09
N PHE A 74 6.65 5.80 5.83
CA PHE A 74 6.97 6.96 5.01
C PHE A 74 5.81 7.96 4.88
N ASN A 75 4.58 7.47 4.66
CA ASN A 75 3.40 8.32 4.60
C ASN A 75 3.06 8.94 5.96
N ASN A 76 3.20 8.19 7.05
CA ASN A 76 2.98 8.71 8.40
C ASN A 76 4.00 9.79 8.75
N ASP A 77 5.27 9.59 8.42
CA ASP A 77 6.33 10.57 8.68
C ASP A 77 6.14 11.86 7.87
N LYS A 78 5.65 11.75 6.62
CA LYS A 78 5.25 12.93 5.84
C LYS A 78 4.16 13.74 6.53
N ILE A 79 3.16 13.09 7.12
CA ILE A 79 2.07 13.78 7.84
C ILE A 79 2.59 14.35 9.16
N ARG A 80 3.41 13.58 9.90
CA ARG A 80 4.06 14.05 11.15
C ARG A 80 4.90 15.29 10.90
N ARG A 81 5.68 15.33 9.80
CA ARG A 81 6.43 16.53 9.40
C ARG A 81 5.54 17.76 9.24
N LEU A 82 4.37 17.61 8.59
CA LEU A 82 3.42 18.72 8.44
C LEU A 82 2.86 19.22 9.77
N TYR A 83 2.71 18.31 10.74
CA TYR A 83 2.27 18.60 12.10
C TYR A 83 3.32 19.39 12.87
N VAL A 84 4.58 18.92 12.89
CA VAL A 84 5.70 19.56 13.60
C VAL A 84 5.92 20.98 13.10
N ILE A 85 5.88 21.19 11.78
CA ILE A 85 6.04 22.53 11.17
C ILE A 85 4.80 23.43 11.40
N SER A 86 3.69 22.88 11.91
CA SER A 86 2.43 23.62 12.15
C SER A 86 1.84 24.29 10.90
N THR A 87 2.03 23.66 9.73
CA THR A 87 1.40 24.13 8.48
C THR A 87 -0.13 24.05 8.55
N TYR A 88 -0.84 24.84 7.73
CA TYR A 88 -2.30 24.74 7.60
C TYR A 88 -2.77 23.29 7.37
N ARG A 89 -2.08 22.57 6.47
CA ARG A 89 -2.35 21.16 6.22
C ARG A 89 -2.19 20.31 7.49
N GLY A 90 -1.09 20.49 8.23
CA GLY A 90 -0.85 19.84 9.52
C GLY A 90 -1.97 20.07 10.53
N SER A 91 -2.42 21.32 10.69
CA SER A 91 -3.55 21.68 11.56
C SER A 91 -4.86 20.99 11.14
N ARG A 92 -5.13 20.91 9.84
CA ARG A 92 -6.30 20.16 9.31
C ARG A 92 -6.19 18.67 9.58
N HIS A 93 -4.99 18.09 9.41
CA HIS A 93 -4.72 16.69 9.76
C HIS A 93 -4.94 16.43 11.26
N ARG A 94 -4.48 17.33 12.15
CA ARG A 94 -4.69 17.27 13.61
C ARG A 94 -6.17 17.31 14.00
N LYS A 95 -6.95 18.17 13.36
CA LYS A 95 -8.38 18.34 13.63
C LYS A 95 -9.26 17.27 12.96
N GLY A 96 -8.69 16.33 12.21
CA GLY A 96 -9.47 15.34 11.44
C GLY A 96 -10.30 15.97 10.32
N LEU A 97 -9.89 17.13 9.79
CA LEU A 97 -10.64 17.86 8.78
C LEU A 97 -10.11 17.60 7.35
N PRO A 98 -10.95 17.79 6.32
CA PRO A 98 -10.51 17.70 4.93
C PRO A 98 -9.40 18.70 4.62
N VAL A 99 -8.35 18.25 3.93
CA VAL A 99 -7.08 18.99 3.76
C VAL A 99 -7.00 19.73 2.42
N ARG A 100 -7.78 19.32 1.42
CA ARG A 100 -7.73 19.85 0.05
C ARG A 100 -8.82 20.91 -0.22
N GLY A 101 -9.14 21.73 0.78
CA GLY A 101 -10.12 22.83 0.63
C GLY A 101 -11.58 22.39 0.47
N GLN A 102 -11.93 21.15 0.84
CA GLN A 102 -13.31 20.67 0.72
C GLN A 102 -14.24 21.35 1.75
N ARG A 103 -15.51 21.55 1.38
CA ARG A 103 -16.57 22.13 2.24
C ARG A 103 -16.74 21.29 3.51
N THR A 104 -16.73 21.95 4.68
CA THR A 104 -16.83 21.29 5.99
C THR A 104 -18.20 21.36 6.65
N HIS A 105 -19.08 22.26 6.21
CA HIS A 105 -20.39 22.48 6.83
C HIS A 105 -21.35 21.27 6.73
N THR A 106 -21.26 20.46 5.68
CA THR A 106 -22.21 19.36 5.43
C THR A 106 -21.51 18.01 5.27
N ASN A 107 -20.74 17.82 4.21
CA ASN A 107 -20.29 16.50 3.73
C ASN A 107 -18.83 16.16 4.09
N ALA A 108 -18.40 16.42 5.33
CA ALA A 108 -17.03 16.16 5.79
C ALA A 108 -16.82 14.83 6.56
N LYS A 109 -17.79 13.91 6.51
CA LYS A 109 -17.84 12.72 7.38
C LYS A 109 -16.80 11.62 7.10
N LYS A 110 -16.24 11.57 5.87
CA LYS A 110 -15.30 10.50 5.46
C LYS A 110 -13.89 10.67 6.05
N ARG A 111 -13.58 11.79 6.70
CA ARG A 111 -12.22 12.07 7.18
C ARG A 111 -12.06 11.54 8.61
N PRO A 112 -11.26 10.48 8.84
CA PRO A 112 -10.98 10.02 10.19
C PRO A 112 -9.93 10.91 10.85
N LEU A 113 -10.02 11.03 12.17
CA LEU A 113 -8.95 11.55 13.00
C LEU A 113 -7.76 10.59 12.94
N LEU A 114 -6.58 11.09 12.56
CA LEU A 114 -5.36 10.30 12.59
C LEU A 114 -4.83 10.25 14.02
N LYS A 115 -4.76 9.05 14.60
CA LYS A 115 -4.06 8.82 15.87
C LYS A 115 -2.55 8.83 15.61
N LEU A 116 -1.96 10.01 15.52
CA LEU A 116 -0.51 10.15 15.53
C LEU A 116 -0.11 10.37 16.99
N ASN A 117 0.71 9.48 17.52
CA ASN A 117 1.41 9.70 18.79
C ASN A 117 2.42 10.82 18.51
N VAL A 118 1.97 12.05 18.68
CA VAL A 118 2.82 13.24 18.75
C VAL A 118 2.71 13.70 20.18
N ASN A 119 3.68 13.26 20.98
CA ASN A 119 3.95 13.85 22.29
C ASN A 119 4.63 15.21 22.05
#